data_AF-A0A975EE18-F1
#
_entry.id   AF-A0A975EE18-F1
#
_cell.length_a   1.000
_cell.length_b   1.000
_cell.length_c   1.000
_cell.angle_alpha   90.00
_cell.angle_beta   90.00
_cell.angle_gamma   90.00
#
_symmetry.space_group_name_H-M   'P 1'
#
loop_
_entity.id
_entity.type
_entity.pdbx_description
1 polymer ?
#
loop_
_entity_poly.entity_id
_entity_poly.type
_entity_poly.pdbx_seq_one_letter_code
_entity_poly.pdbx_strand_id
1 'polypeptide(L)'
;MGTGLGVGVGLALHPAVHALAPKRLQFPRDAGAHPDTTTEWWYATGYINGDGSEPLFGFQVTFFRSRVAKTQGMQSRLAAKQLIFAHAAITDIQGKKLWHDQRMARASGAEPGQNPMDTASASTTDTGVTLQDWSLLRQADGHLQAKVKSADFSLTLTLAATQPVLLQGAKGLSQKGPDPEHSSYYYSLPHLRVSGELTLRGKRHTVGAGSTAWLDHEWSQAVMPPQAVGWDWMGINLFDGSALTAFRLRDKAGNAVWDGGSFRAKDQLFTFRRGEVVFKPQRIWKSPVSQASYPVEWVVRTPADFYTVRAVLDNQELDSRMSTGAIYWEGLCEVWDSNNKPVGRGYLEMTGYAAPMRL
;
A
#
# COMPACT_ATOMS: atom_id res chain seq x y z
N MET A 1 -21.05 -24.13 53.18
CA MET A 1 -19.69 -24.61 52.85
C MET A 1 -19.48 -24.35 51.38
N GLY A 2 -18.60 -23.40 51.05
CA GLY A 2 -18.34 -22.97 49.68
C GLY A 2 -17.29 -23.86 49.02
N THR A 3 -17.47 -24.07 47.72
CA THR A 3 -16.41 -24.53 46.81
C THR A 3 -16.57 -23.74 45.53
N GLY A 4 -15.72 -22.70 45.39
CA GLY A 4 -15.50 -22.02 44.12
C GLY A 4 -14.59 -22.87 43.24
N LEU A 5 -14.80 -22.79 41.93
CA LEU A 5 -13.87 -23.26 40.92
C LEU A 5 -13.67 -22.12 39.92
N GLY A 6 -12.41 -21.70 39.84
CA GLY A 6 -11.96 -20.45 39.25
C GLY A 6 -12.08 -20.41 37.74
N VAL A 7 -12.41 -19.22 37.27
CA VAL A 7 -12.27 -18.82 35.87
C VAL A 7 -10.77 -18.70 35.58
N GLY A 8 -10.22 -19.69 34.89
CA GLY A 8 -8.89 -19.59 34.31
C GLY A 8 -8.92 -18.58 33.16
N VAL A 9 -8.55 -17.34 33.45
CA VAL A 9 -8.25 -16.35 32.41
C VAL A 9 -6.93 -16.78 31.77
N GLY A 10 -7.02 -17.50 30.65
CA GLY A 10 -5.88 -17.74 29.79
C GLY A 10 -5.38 -16.40 29.25
N LEU A 11 -4.33 -15.86 29.85
CA LEU A 11 -3.52 -14.80 29.25
C LEU A 11 -2.96 -15.37 27.94
N ALA A 12 -3.59 -15.02 26.82
CA ALA A 12 -2.99 -15.21 25.52
C ALA A 12 -1.72 -14.33 25.49
N LEU A 13 -0.56 -14.95 25.71
CA LEU A 13 0.73 -14.33 25.45
C LEU A 13 0.79 -14.05 23.95
N HIS A 14 0.48 -12.81 23.57
CA HIS A 14 0.85 -12.30 22.26
C HIS A 14 2.39 -12.39 22.18
N PRO A 15 2.97 -12.98 21.12
CA PRO A 15 4.41 -13.01 20.97
C PRO A 15 4.92 -11.57 21.03
N ALA A 16 5.96 -11.32 21.83
CA ALA A 16 6.55 -9.99 21.96
C ALA A 16 7.00 -9.50 20.57
N VAL A 17 6.44 -8.38 20.13
CA VAL A 17 6.92 -7.67 18.95
C VAL A 17 8.26 -7.08 19.34
N HIS A 18 9.33 -7.39 18.61
CA HIS A 18 10.63 -6.80 18.88
C HIS A 18 10.90 -5.67 17.90
N ALA A 19 11.55 -4.61 18.38
CA ALA A 19 11.99 -3.52 17.51
C ALA A 19 12.93 -4.03 16.43
N LEU A 20 12.68 -3.59 15.20
CA LEU A 20 13.57 -3.87 14.09
C LEU A 20 14.88 -3.12 14.29
N ALA A 21 16.00 -3.83 14.14
CA ALA A 21 17.32 -3.22 14.17
C ALA A 21 17.57 -2.40 12.89
N PRO A 22 18.38 -1.34 12.92
CA PRO A 22 18.84 -0.69 11.71
C PRO A 22 19.59 -1.69 10.81
N LYS A 23 19.23 -1.73 9.53
CA LYS A 23 19.86 -2.58 8.51
C LYS A 23 20.13 -1.74 7.25
N ARG A 24 21.27 -1.96 6.61
CA ARG A 24 21.50 -1.44 5.26
C ARG A 24 20.73 -2.30 4.26
N LEU A 25 19.74 -1.69 3.59
CA LEU A 25 19.02 -2.40 2.53
C LEU A 25 19.93 -2.65 1.32
N GLN A 26 19.78 -3.82 0.69
CA GLN A 26 20.59 -4.32 -0.42
C GLN A 26 19.68 -4.75 -1.57
N PHE A 27 19.90 -4.18 -2.76
CA PHE A 27 19.11 -4.50 -3.96
C PHE A 27 19.94 -5.36 -4.93
N PRO A 28 19.34 -6.38 -5.59
CA PRO A 28 17.91 -6.67 -5.66
C PRO A 28 17.34 -7.52 -4.49
N ARG A 29 18.17 -8.05 -3.59
CA ARG A 29 17.72 -8.97 -2.52
C ARG A 29 16.53 -8.45 -1.72
N ASP A 30 16.61 -7.22 -1.21
CA ASP A 30 15.55 -6.58 -0.39
C ASP A 30 14.38 -6.06 -1.24
N ALA A 31 14.41 -6.26 -2.56
CA ALA A 31 13.24 -6.13 -3.42
C ALA A 31 12.37 -7.40 -3.42
N GLY A 32 12.94 -8.54 -3.01
CA GLY A 32 12.22 -9.78 -2.76
C GLY A 32 11.63 -9.85 -1.35
N ALA A 33 10.92 -10.93 -1.08
CA ALA A 33 10.16 -11.15 0.13
C ALA A 33 11.03 -11.41 1.36
N HIS A 34 10.47 -11.08 2.53
CA HIS A 34 11.09 -11.26 3.85
C HIS A 34 10.28 -12.20 4.75
N PRO A 35 10.26 -13.53 4.54
CA PRO A 35 9.26 -14.44 5.14
C PRO A 35 9.23 -14.50 6.67
N ASP A 36 10.31 -14.05 7.32
CA ASP A 36 10.45 -14.02 8.78
C ASP A 36 9.73 -12.84 9.44
N THR A 37 9.31 -11.83 8.68
CA THR A 37 8.47 -10.75 9.22
C THR A 37 7.00 -11.14 9.25
N THR A 38 6.29 -10.61 10.24
CA THR A 38 4.86 -10.85 10.39
C THR A 38 4.06 -10.36 9.20
N THR A 39 4.44 -9.21 8.63
CA THR A 39 3.75 -8.60 7.49
C THR A 39 4.71 -8.08 6.43
N GLU A 40 4.24 -8.05 5.18
CA GLU A 40 4.93 -7.44 4.02
C GLU A 40 3.93 -7.00 2.95
N TRP A 41 4.20 -5.89 2.27
CA TRP A 41 3.29 -5.26 1.31
C TRP A 41 4.04 -4.84 0.05
N TRP A 42 3.47 -5.09 -1.12
CA TRP A 42 3.85 -4.45 -2.39
C TRP A 42 2.66 -3.66 -2.88
N TYR A 43 2.79 -2.35 -2.94
CA TYR A 43 1.67 -1.45 -3.22
C TYR A 43 2.02 -0.54 -4.40
N ALA A 44 1.51 -0.88 -5.58
CA ALA A 44 1.70 -0.10 -6.79
C ALA A 44 0.48 0.78 -7.05
N THR A 45 0.67 2.09 -7.15
CA THR A 45 -0.37 3.07 -7.44
C THR A 45 0.02 3.92 -8.64
N GLY A 46 -0.93 4.36 -9.44
CA GLY A 46 -0.59 5.19 -10.59
C GLY A 46 -1.79 5.61 -11.41
N TYR A 47 -1.51 6.32 -12.50
CA TYR A 47 -2.53 6.75 -13.44
C TYR A 47 -2.11 6.44 -14.87
N ILE A 48 -3.12 6.23 -15.71
CA ILE A 48 -2.99 5.98 -17.14
C ILE A 48 -3.61 7.16 -17.88
N ASN A 49 -2.80 7.82 -18.67
CA ASN A 49 -3.24 8.83 -19.62
C ASN A 49 -3.82 8.17 -20.86
N GLY A 50 -4.73 8.89 -21.53
CA GLY A 50 -5.14 8.59 -22.90
C GLY A 50 -4.21 9.24 -23.92
N ASP A 51 -4.80 9.71 -25.02
CA ASP A 51 -4.12 10.56 -25.98
C ASP A 51 -4.01 11.99 -25.40
N GLY A 52 -2.97 12.25 -24.60
CA GLY A 52 -2.72 13.55 -23.96
C GLY A 52 -2.07 13.46 -22.58
N SER A 53 -2.07 14.57 -21.84
CA SER A 53 -1.49 14.67 -20.49
C SER A 53 -2.48 14.43 -19.34
N GLU A 54 -3.77 14.28 -19.65
CA GLU A 54 -4.82 14.07 -18.65
C GLU A 54 -5.05 12.59 -18.36
N PRO A 55 -5.20 12.21 -17.07
CA PRO A 55 -5.47 10.83 -16.71
C PRO A 55 -6.88 10.43 -17.18
N LEU A 56 -6.98 9.26 -17.79
CA LEU A 56 -8.26 8.58 -18.05
C LEU A 56 -8.61 7.60 -16.93
N PHE A 57 -7.58 6.97 -16.36
CA PHE A 57 -7.74 5.97 -15.32
C PHE A 57 -6.75 6.19 -14.19
N GLY A 58 -7.19 5.98 -12.96
CA GLY A 58 -6.30 5.58 -11.86
C GLY A 58 -6.19 4.05 -11.82
N PHE A 59 -5.06 3.51 -11.38
CA PHE A 59 -4.98 2.12 -10.95
C PHE A 59 -4.23 1.97 -9.61
N GLN A 60 -4.59 0.93 -8.86
CA GLN A 60 -3.72 0.36 -7.84
C GLN A 60 -3.68 -1.17 -7.95
N VAL A 61 -2.53 -1.75 -7.61
CA VAL A 61 -2.32 -3.20 -7.47
C VAL A 61 -1.56 -3.44 -6.17
N THR A 62 -2.20 -4.12 -5.23
CA THR A 62 -1.66 -4.42 -3.90
C THR A 62 -1.51 -5.91 -3.72
N PHE A 63 -0.35 -6.32 -3.20
CA PHE A 63 -0.14 -7.64 -2.61
C PHE A 63 0.25 -7.46 -1.15
N PHE A 64 -0.37 -8.23 -0.26
CA PHE A 64 -0.07 -8.26 1.16
C PHE A 64 0.24 -9.69 1.58
N ARG A 65 1.29 -9.89 2.37
CA ARG A 65 1.67 -11.18 2.93
C ARG A 65 1.58 -11.11 4.45
N SER A 66 0.90 -12.08 5.04
CA SER A 66 0.84 -12.28 6.49
C SER A 66 1.39 -13.65 6.87
N ARG A 67 2.27 -13.67 7.88
CA ARG A 67 2.89 -14.87 8.40
C ARG A 67 1.97 -15.57 9.40
N VAL A 68 1.73 -16.86 9.20
CA VAL A 68 0.85 -17.64 10.09
C VAL A 68 1.70 -18.37 11.14
N ALA A 69 1.84 -17.80 12.33
CA ALA A 69 2.73 -18.33 13.37
C ALA A 69 2.44 -19.79 13.76
N LYS A 70 1.15 -20.19 13.80
CA LYS A 70 0.71 -21.53 14.26
C LYS A 70 1.08 -22.67 13.31
N THR A 71 1.39 -22.40 12.05
CA THR A 71 1.58 -23.45 11.01
C THR A 71 3.05 -23.65 10.63
N GLN A 72 3.97 -22.94 11.26
CA GLN A 72 5.38 -22.90 10.83
C GLN A 72 6.08 -24.25 10.96
N GLY A 73 5.78 -25.00 12.03
CA GLY A 73 6.30 -26.34 12.26
C GLY A 73 5.60 -27.44 11.45
N MET A 74 4.51 -27.12 10.73
CA MET A 74 3.79 -28.12 9.94
C MET A 74 4.58 -28.51 8.70
N GLN A 75 4.58 -29.82 8.40
CA GLN A 75 5.27 -30.41 7.24
C GLN A 75 4.34 -30.63 6.03
N SER A 76 3.04 -30.43 6.20
CA SER A 76 2.07 -30.62 5.13
C SER A 76 2.31 -29.65 3.98
N ARG A 77 2.22 -30.14 2.74
CA ARG A 77 2.22 -29.32 1.52
C ARG A 77 1.01 -28.37 1.41
N LEU A 78 0.01 -28.55 2.28
CA LEU A 78 -1.15 -27.66 2.41
C LEU A 78 -1.03 -26.69 3.59
N ALA A 79 0.05 -26.75 4.37
CA ALA A 79 0.23 -25.85 5.51
C ALA A 79 0.25 -24.40 5.02
N ALA A 80 -0.67 -23.56 5.53
CA ALA A 80 -0.67 -22.15 5.25
C ALA A 80 0.38 -21.46 6.13
N LYS A 81 1.66 -21.55 5.78
CA LYS A 81 2.74 -20.86 6.51
C LYS A 81 2.69 -19.35 6.30
N GLN A 82 2.20 -18.95 5.14
CA GLN A 82 1.91 -17.57 4.78
C GLN A 82 0.49 -17.51 4.19
N LEU A 83 -0.16 -16.37 4.36
CA LEU A 83 -1.32 -15.96 3.57
C LEU A 83 -0.88 -14.81 2.67
N ILE A 84 -1.19 -14.90 1.38
CA ILE A 84 -1.00 -13.81 0.43
C ILE A 84 -2.39 -13.34 0.02
N PHE A 85 -2.61 -12.04 0.15
CA PHE A 85 -3.81 -11.33 -0.25
C PHE A 85 -3.44 -10.41 -1.40
N ALA A 86 -4.41 -10.15 -2.27
CA ALA A 86 -4.26 -9.13 -3.29
C ALA A 86 -5.58 -8.39 -3.49
N HIS A 87 -5.49 -7.12 -3.84
CA HIS A 87 -6.59 -6.37 -4.43
C HIS A 87 -6.05 -5.43 -5.48
N ALA A 88 -6.85 -5.21 -6.52
CA ALA A 88 -6.52 -4.28 -7.58
C ALA A 88 -7.77 -3.48 -7.92
N ALA A 89 -7.58 -2.23 -8.30
CA ALA A 89 -8.68 -1.37 -8.69
C ALA A 89 -8.31 -0.45 -9.84
N ILE A 90 -9.34 -0.06 -10.61
CA ILE A 90 -9.31 0.93 -11.68
C ILE A 90 -10.30 2.02 -11.34
N THR A 91 -9.80 3.24 -11.14
CA THR A 91 -10.63 4.46 -11.09
C THR A 91 -10.93 4.88 -12.52
N ASP A 92 -12.13 4.58 -13.02
CA ASP A 92 -12.62 5.08 -14.30
C ASP A 92 -13.15 6.50 -14.14
N ILE A 93 -12.36 7.48 -14.55
CA ILE A 93 -12.66 8.90 -14.34
C ILE A 93 -13.89 9.33 -15.13
N GLN A 94 -13.99 8.89 -16.40
CA GLN A 94 -15.13 9.23 -17.25
C GLN A 94 -16.39 8.50 -16.81
N GLY A 95 -16.27 7.20 -16.49
CA GLY A 95 -17.36 6.37 -15.98
C GLY A 95 -17.75 6.66 -14.53
N LYS A 96 -16.96 7.46 -13.81
CA LYS A 96 -17.14 7.84 -12.39
C LYS A 96 -17.31 6.64 -11.46
N LYS A 97 -16.50 5.59 -11.68
CA LYS A 97 -16.62 4.32 -10.97
C LYS A 97 -15.26 3.72 -10.61
N LEU A 98 -15.15 3.20 -9.39
CA LEU A 98 -14.10 2.27 -9.03
C LEU A 98 -14.51 0.84 -9.44
N TRP A 99 -13.71 0.22 -10.28
CA TRP A 99 -13.77 -1.22 -10.55
C TRP A 99 -12.72 -1.89 -9.70
N HIS A 100 -13.06 -2.96 -8.99
CA HIS A 100 -12.07 -3.65 -8.17
C HIS A 100 -12.33 -5.15 -8.12
N ASP A 101 -11.27 -5.89 -7.81
CA ASP A 101 -11.32 -7.32 -7.52
C ASP A 101 -10.32 -7.63 -6.40
N GLN A 102 -10.50 -8.75 -5.72
CA GLN A 102 -9.75 -9.11 -4.53
C GLN A 102 -9.58 -10.62 -4.42
N ARG A 103 -8.45 -11.06 -3.86
CA ARG A 103 -8.12 -12.48 -3.74
C ARG A 103 -7.30 -12.78 -2.50
N MET A 104 -7.32 -14.04 -2.11
CA MET A 104 -6.49 -14.58 -1.04
C MET A 104 -6.11 -16.02 -1.38
N ALA A 105 -4.88 -16.40 -1.06
CA ALA A 105 -4.42 -17.78 -1.11
C ALA A 105 -3.39 -18.05 -0.02
N ARG A 106 -3.34 -19.31 0.43
CA ARG A 106 -2.22 -19.79 1.25
C ARG A 106 -0.96 -19.95 0.40
N ALA A 107 0.19 -19.82 1.05
CA ALA A 107 1.47 -20.30 0.54
C ALA A 107 2.14 -21.18 1.59
N SER A 108 2.77 -22.27 1.16
CA SER A 108 3.47 -23.20 2.06
C SER A 108 4.84 -22.69 2.51
N GLY A 109 5.28 -21.56 1.96
CA GLY A 109 6.61 -20.99 2.18
C GLY A 109 7.72 -21.72 1.40
N ALA A 110 7.37 -22.59 0.46
CA ALA A 110 8.33 -23.13 -0.49
C ALA A 110 8.68 -22.06 -1.53
N GLU A 111 9.87 -22.15 -2.14
CA GLU A 111 10.23 -21.26 -3.24
C GLU A 111 9.24 -21.40 -4.42
N PRO A 112 9.05 -20.33 -5.22
CA PRO A 112 8.15 -20.36 -6.37
C PRO A 112 8.38 -21.59 -7.25
N GLY A 113 7.29 -22.32 -7.54
CA GLY A 113 7.31 -23.52 -8.38
C GLY A 113 7.71 -24.83 -7.70
N GLN A 114 8.19 -24.81 -6.45
CA GLN A 114 8.61 -26.04 -5.76
C GLN A 114 7.46 -26.85 -5.15
N ASN A 115 6.36 -26.19 -4.76
CA ASN A 115 5.16 -26.88 -4.28
C ASN A 115 3.99 -26.65 -5.25
N PRO A 116 3.62 -27.65 -6.08
CA PRO A 116 2.53 -27.46 -7.05
C PRO A 116 1.13 -27.34 -6.41
N MET A 117 1.01 -27.44 -5.08
CA MET A 117 -0.24 -27.12 -4.38
C MET A 117 -0.37 -25.63 -4.04
N ASP A 118 0.70 -24.85 -4.19
CA ASP A 118 0.66 -23.42 -3.93
C ASP A 118 0.15 -22.67 -5.16
N THR A 119 -0.89 -21.87 -4.95
CA THR A 119 -1.40 -20.93 -5.94
C THR A 119 -0.94 -19.50 -5.66
N ALA A 120 -0.08 -19.31 -4.66
CA ALA A 120 0.55 -18.04 -4.37
C ALA A 120 1.97 -18.25 -3.85
N SER A 121 2.87 -17.33 -4.20
CA SER A 121 4.27 -17.38 -3.82
C SER A 121 4.88 -15.98 -3.84
N ALA A 122 5.91 -15.76 -3.03
CA ALA A 122 6.72 -14.55 -3.09
C ALA A 122 8.21 -14.96 -3.05
N SER A 123 8.96 -14.59 -4.10
CA SER A 123 10.39 -14.88 -4.24
C SER A 123 11.20 -14.13 -3.18
N THR A 124 12.18 -14.77 -2.55
CA THR A 124 13.07 -14.12 -1.58
C THR A 124 14.33 -13.52 -2.20
N THR A 125 14.49 -13.60 -3.53
CA THR A 125 15.72 -13.19 -4.23
C THR A 125 15.58 -11.87 -4.99
N ASP A 126 14.37 -11.54 -5.43
CA ASP A 126 14.02 -10.31 -6.15
C ASP A 126 12.50 -10.08 -6.10
N THR A 127 12.01 -8.95 -6.60
CA THR A 127 10.57 -8.66 -6.71
C THR A 127 9.89 -9.73 -7.56
N GLY A 128 9.12 -10.59 -6.91
CA GLY A 128 8.38 -11.65 -7.58
C GLY A 128 7.28 -12.18 -6.69
N VAL A 129 6.11 -11.54 -6.72
CA VAL A 129 4.91 -12.01 -6.02
C VAL A 129 3.87 -12.45 -7.05
N THR A 130 3.29 -13.62 -6.82
CA THR A 130 2.24 -14.22 -7.66
C THR A 130 1.11 -14.69 -6.77
N LEU A 131 -0.12 -14.46 -7.22
CA LEU A 131 -1.33 -15.03 -6.66
C LEU A 131 -2.26 -15.42 -7.81
N GLN A 132 -2.33 -16.72 -8.08
CA GLN A 132 -3.03 -17.31 -9.21
C GLN A 132 -2.51 -16.70 -10.53
N ASP A 133 -3.37 -16.05 -11.31
CA ASP A 133 -3.00 -15.35 -12.55
C ASP A 133 -2.66 -13.86 -12.35
N TRP A 134 -2.53 -13.38 -11.10
CA TRP A 134 -2.03 -12.04 -10.79
C TRP A 134 -0.57 -12.08 -10.37
N SER A 135 0.20 -11.08 -10.78
CA SER A 135 1.61 -10.99 -10.37
C SER A 135 2.18 -9.57 -10.42
N LEU A 136 3.23 -9.37 -9.62
CA LEU A 136 4.17 -8.26 -9.74
C LEU A 136 5.59 -8.86 -9.76
N LEU A 137 6.22 -8.83 -10.94
CA LEU A 137 7.49 -9.52 -11.19
C LEU A 137 8.52 -8.55 -11.80
N ARG A 138 9.76 -8.58 -11.32
CA ARG A 138 10.88 -8.00 -12.07
C ARG A 138 11.19 -8.88 -13.29
N GLN A 139 11.25 -8.27 -14.46
CA GLN A 139 11.61 -8.92 -15.73
C GLN A 139 13.13 -8.87 -15.94
N ALA A 140 13.62 -9.62 -16.93
CA ALA A 140 15.05 -9.69 -17.25
C ALA A 140 15.65 -8.34 -17.70
N ASP A 141 14.82 -7.42 -18.20
CA ASP A 141 15.22 -6.04 -18.55
C ASP A 141 15.32 -5.11 -17.33
N GLY A 142 15.05 -5.63 -16.12
CA GLY A 142 15.09 -4.91 -14.86
C GLY A 142 13.81 -4.13 -14.52
N HIS A 143 12.84 -4.04 -15.42
CA HIS A 143 11.55 -3.39 -15.19
C HIS A 143 10.61 -4.30 -14.39
N LEU A 144 9.67 -3.70 -13.67
CA LEU A 144 8.60 -4.45 -13.02
C LEU A 144 7.45 -4.64 -14.01
N GLN A 145 6.79 -5.78 -13.95
CA GLN A 145 5.57 -6.05 -14.69
C GLN A 145 4.45 -6.39 -13.70
N ALA A 146 3.39 -5.59 -13.72
CA ALA A 146 2.16 -5.85 -13.00
C ALA A 146 1.14 -6.48 -13.95
N LYS A 147 0.67 -7.67 -13.60
CA LYS A 147 -0.38 -8.40 -14.32
C LYS A 147 -1.55 -8.66 -13.40
N VAL A 148 -2.73 -8.27 -13.84
CA VAL A 148 -4.00 -8.47 -13.13
C VAL A 148 -5.03 -8.91 -14.16
N LYS A 149 -5.79 -9.96 -13.83
CA LYS A 149 -6.91 -10.43 -14.65
C LYS A 149 -8.12 -10.66 -13.78
N SER A 150 -9.17 -9.91 -14.04
CA SER A 150 -10.43 -9.93 -13.30
C SER A 150 -11.60 -10.10 -14.28
N ALA A 151 -12.82 -10.22 -13.76
CA ALA A 151 -14.01 -10.33 -14.60
C ALA A 151 -14.29 -9.06 -15.41
N ASP A 152 -14.16 -7.88 -14.78
CA ASP A 152 -14.48 -6.61 -15.41
C ASP A 152 -13.28 -5.89 -16.04
N PHE A 153 -12.05 -6.23 -15.65
CA PHE A 153 -10.85 -5.56 -16.14
C PHE A 153 -9.61 -6.46 -16.14
N SER A 154 -8.60 -6.09 -16.93
CA SER A 154 -7.27 -6.68 -16.87
C SER A 154 -6.20 -5.64 -17.14
N LEU A 155 -5.06 -5.79 -16.46
CA LEU A 155 -3.87 -4.96 -16.62
C LEU A 155 -2.69 -5.82 -17.06
N THR A 156 -1.91 -5.33 -18.01
CA THR A 156 -0.52 -5.76 -18.20
C THR A 156 0.32 -4.51 -18.37
N LEU A 157 0.93 -4.09 -17.26
CA LEU A 157 1.66 -2.83 -17.16
C LEU A 157 3.14 -3.11 -16.92
N THR A 158 4.00 -2.45 -17.68
CA THR A 158 5.43 -2.34 -17.39
C THR A 158 5.67 -1.06 -16.61
N LEU A 159 6.36 -1.18 -15.47
CA LEU A 159 6.71 -0.08 -14.57
C LEU A 159 8.24 0.08 -14.59
N ALA A 160 8.72 1.07 -15.33
CA ALA A 160 10.14 1.33 -15.50
C ALA A 160 10.62 2.40 -14.52
N ALA A 161 11.60 2.07 -13.68
CA ALA A 161 12.22 3.03 -12.77
C ALA A 161 12.93 4.16 -13.53
N THR A 162 12.66 5.40 -13.12
CA THR A 162 13.27 6.62 -13.69
C THR A 162 14.19 7.33 -12.71
N GLN A 163 14.14 6.94 -11.43
CA GLN A 163 14.91 7.51 -10.34
C GLN A 163 15.48 6.40 -9.45
N PRO A 164 16.53 6.68 -8.65
CA PRO A 164 17.00 5.77 -7.62
C PRO A 164 15.92 5.46 -6.57
N VAL A 165 16.08 4.30 -5.91
CA VAL A 165 15.26 3.89 -4.76
C VAL A 165 15.19 5.01 -3.72
N LEU A 166 14.00 5.30 -3.21
CA LEU A 166 13.77 6.23 -2.11
C LEU A 166 13.66 5.42 -0.81
N LEU A 167 14.67 5.48 0.03
CA LEU A 167 14.63 4.85 1.35
C LEU A 167 13.83 5.72 2.31
N GLN A 168 12.74 5.20 2.87
CA GLN A 168 11.93 5.95 3.83
C GLN A 168 12.56 5.94 5.23
N GLY A 169 12.12 6.86 6.08
CA GLY A 169 12.60 6.92 7.47
C GLY A 169 14.11 7.15 7.58
N ALA A 170 14.74 6.48 8.55
CA ALA A 170 16.18 6.49 8.74
C ALA A 170 16.83 5.37 7.93
N LYS A 171 17.25 5.69 6.69
CA LYS A 171 17.95 4.75 5.77
C LYS A 171 17.16 3.44 5.53
N GLY A 172 15.83 3.53 5.44
CA GLY A 172 14.93 2.41 5.21
C GLY A 172 14.23 1.93 6.47
N LEU A 173 14.64 2.33 7.68
CA LEU A 173 13.89 2.04 8.91
C LEU A 173 12.90 3.18 9.20
N SER A 174 11.61 2.93 8.99
CA SER A 174 10.52 3.90 9.13
C SER A 174 9.69 3.59 10.38
N GLN A 175 9.69 4.50 11.35
CA GLN A 175 8.88 4.39 12.56
C GLN A 175 7.46 4.86 12.29
N LYS A 176 6.47 4.14 12.83
CA LYS A 176 5.03 4.35 12.65
C LYS A 176 4.24 4.32 13.96
N GLY A 177 4.92 4.45 15.09
CA GLY A 177 4.29 4.53 16.41
C GLY A 177 5.27 5.05 17.47
N PRO A 178 4.76 5.47 18.65
CA PRO A 178 5.60 5.96 19.74
C PRO A 178 6.69 4.97 20.17
N ASP A 179 6.33 3.70 20.25
CA ASP A 179 7.27 2.64 20.61
C ASP A 179 8.08 2.20 19.38
N PRO A 180 9.41 2.03 19.49
CA PRO A 180 10.27 1.61 18.38
C PRO A 180 9.88 0.26 17.74
N GLU A 181 9.16 -0.59 18.47
CA GLU A 181 8.58 -1.86 17.99
C GLU A 181 7.63 -1.66 16.80
N HIS A 182 6.99 -0.50 16.71
CA HIS A 182 6.15 -0.10 15.59
C HIS A 182 7.00 0.60 14.53
N SER A 183 7.87 -0.19 13.89
CA SER A 183 8.69 0.25 12.77
C SER A 183 8.65 -0.77 11.64
N SER A 184 8.94 -0.29 10.44
CA SER A 184 9.05 -1.09 9.23
C SER A 184 10.37 -0.84 8.54
N TYR A 185 10.84 -1.86 7.83
CA TYR A 185 11.71 -1.58 6.70
C TYR A 185 10.84 -1.14 5.52
N TYR A 186 11.22 -0.06 4.86
CA TYR A 186 10.37 0.61 3.89
C TYR A 186 11.22 1.33 2.83
N TYR A 187 10.94 1.06 1.57
CA TYR A 187 11.39 1.90 0.45
C TYR A 187 10.28 2.12 -0.57
N SER A 188 10.48 3.16 -1.39
CA SER A 188 9.59 3.52 -2.49
C SER A 188 10.34 3.60 -3.82
N LEU A 189 9.63 3.33 -4.91
CA LEU A 189 10.02 3.67 -6.28
C LEU A 189 9.04 4.72 -6.81
N PRO A 190 9.33 6.02 -6.66
CA PRO A 190 8.51 7.07 -7.25
C PRO A 190 8.77 7.19 -8.76
N HIS A 191 7.91 7.94 -9.44
CA HIS A 191 8.07 8.31 -10.86
C HIS A 191 8.29 7.12 -11.81
N LEU A 192 7.74 5.95 -11.49
CA LEU A 192 7.78 4.80 -12.39
C LEU A 192 7.07 5.20 -13.70
N ARG A 193 7.74 5.08 -14.84
CA ARG A 193 7.11 5.27 -16.14
C ARG A 193 6.27 4.06 -16.47
N VAL A 194 5.00 4.27 -16.82
CA VAL A 194 4.05 3.19 -17.11
C VAL A 194 3.88 3.04 -18.62
N SER A 195 3.90 1.79 -19.10
CA SER A 195 3.51 1.41 -20.45
C SER A 195 2.75 0.08 -20.44
N GLY A 196 2.12 -0.29 -21.56
CA GLY A 196 1.37 -1.52 -21.69
C GLY A 196 -0.10 -1.28 -22.04
N GLU A 197 -0.99 -2.11 -21.49
CA GLU A 197 -2.40 -2.11 -21.84
C GLU A 197 -3.31 -2.32 -20.62
N LEU A 198 -4.45 -1.63 -20.65
CA LEU A 198 -5.62 -1.88 -19.79
C LEU A 198 -6.75 -2.39 -20.69
N THR A 199 -7.47 -3.43 -20.25
CA THR A 199 -8.78 -3.76 -20.80
C THR A 199 -9.82 -3.53 -19.72
N LEU A 200 -10.84 -2.72 -19.99
CA LEU A 200 -11.95 -2.46 -19.09
C LEU A 200 -13.25 -2.79 -19.83
N ARG A 201 -14.07 -3.69 -19.26
CA ARG A 201 -15.36 -4.11 -19.82
C ARG A 201 -15.26 -4.55 -21.30
N GLY A 202 -14.17 -5.27 -21.62
CA GLY A 202 -13.87 -5.76 -22.97
C GLY A 202 -13.30 -4.72 -23.94
N LYS A 203 -13.24 -3.43 -23.55
CA LYS A 203 -12.60 -2.38 -24.35
C LYS A 203 -11.12 -2.26 -23.97
N ARG A 204 -10.25 -2.38 -24.97
CA ARG A 204 -8.80 -2.18 -24.80
C ARG A 204 -8.44 -0.71 -24.84
N HIS A 205 -7.53 -0.31 -23.96
CA HIS A 205 -6.95 1.02 -23.83
C HIS A 205 -5.42 0.87 -23.79
N THR A 206 -4.74 1.50 -24.75
CA THR A 206 -3.28 1.62 -24.73
C THR A 206 -2.88 2.66 -23.70
N VAL A 207 -1.81 2.40 -22.95
CA VAL A 207 -1.26 3.37 -22.00
C VAL A 207 -0.62 4.54 -22.74
N GLY A 208 -1.17 5.74 -22.56
CA GLY A 208 -0.65 6.97 -23.14
C GLY A 208 0.64 7.46 -22.50
N ALA A 209 1.38 8.31 -23.21
CA ALA A 209 2.60 8.94 -22.71
C ALA A 209 2.34 9.80 -21.46
N GLY A 210 3.32 9.88 -20.57
CA GLY A 210 3.20 10.65 -19.32
C GLY A 210 2.44 9.92 -18.20
N SER A 211 1.98 8.69 -18.43
CA SER A 211 1.46 7.80 -17.39
C SER A 211 2.56 7.46 -16.39
N THR A 212 2.30 7.67 -15.10
CA THR A 212 3.27 7.38 -14.04
C THR A 212 2.67 6.55 -12.92
N ALA A 213 3.55 5.90 -12.17
CA ALA A 213 3.22 5.11 -11.00
C ALA A 213 4.21 5.34 -9.87
N TRP A 214 3.87 4.77 -8.74
CA TRP A 214 4.60 4.71 -7.49
C TRP A 214 4.54 3.27 -7.01
N LEU A 215 5.62 2.75 -6.45
CA LEU A 215 5.60 1.47 -5.72
C LEU A 215 6.11 1.69 -4.31
N ASP A 216 5.38 1.21 -3.33
CA ASP A 216 5.89 0.96 -1.98
C ASP A 216 6.15 -0.52 -1.73
N HIS A 217 7.22 -0.78 -1.00
CA HIS A 217 7.52 -2.09 -0.46
C HIS A 217 7.89 -1.94 1.02
N GLU A 218 7.06 -2.51 1.89
CA GLU A 218 7.15 -2.37 3.34
C GLU A 218 7.06 -3.73 4.03
N TRP A 219 7.92 -4.02 5.01
CA TRP A 219 7.82 -5.21 5.84
C TRP A 219 8.12 -4.94 7.32
N SER A 220 7.35 -5.56 8.22
CA SER A 220 7.41 -5.29 9.67
C SER A 220 6.89 -6.42 10.55
N GLN A 221 7.19 -6.34 11.85
CA GLN A 221 6.65 -7.24 12.87
C GLN A 221 5.28 -6.80 13.41
N ALA A 222 4.92 -5.52 13.26
CA ALA A 222 3.62 -4.99 13.65
C ALA A 222 3.14 -3.97 12.61
N VAL A 223 1.86 -4.06 12.24
CA VAL A 223 1.27 -3.14 11.25
C VAL A 223 1.10 -1.74 11.83
N MET A 224 0.56 -1.63 13.05
CA MET A 224 0.22 -0.37 13.70
C MET A 224 0.17 -0.55 15.22
N PRO A 225 0.35 0.54 16.00
CA PRO A 225 0.23 0.48 17.45
C PRO A 225 -1.23 0.29 17.89
N PRO A 226 -1.48 -0.33 19.06
CA PRO A 226 -2.82 -0.79 19.48
C PRO A 226 -3.87 0.31 19.63
N GLN A 227 -3.44 1.56 19.86
CA GLN A 227 -4.30 2.73 19.95
C GLN A 227 -4.80 3.23 18.58
N ALA A 228 -4.16 2.83 17.48
CA ALA A 228 -4.54 3.24 16.14
C ALA A 228 -5.72 2.41 15.63
N VAL A 229 -6.65 3.06 14.90
CA VAL A 229 -7.78 2.40 14.23
C VAL A 229 -7.61 2.30 12.72
N GLY A 230 -6.64 3.02 12.16
CA GLY A 230 -6.34 3.08 10.74
C GLY A 230 -5.33 4.18 10.45
N TRP A 231 -5.10 4.43 9.17
CA TRP A 231 -4.16 5.44 8.69
C TRP A 231 -4.75 6.25 7.54
N ASP A 232 -4.14 7.41 7.32
CA ASP A 232 -4.23 8.16 6.08
C ASP A 232 -2.81 8.23 5.49
N TRP A 233 -2.65 7.88 4.22
CA TRP A 233 -1.35 7.85 3.54
C TRP A 233 -1.48 8.53 2.16
N MET A 234 -0.43 9.22 1.74
CA MET A 234 -0.30 9.70 0.36
C MET A 234 1.12 9.52 -0.18
N GLY A 235 1.20 9.15 -1.46
CA GLY A 235 2.42 9.08 -2.25
C GLY A 235 2.21 9.82 -3.57
N ILE A 236 2.99 10.89 -3.78
CA ILE A 236 2.76 11.87 -4.84
C ILE A 236 4.02 12.01 -5.70
N ASN A 237 3.82 11.85 -7.00
CA ASN A 237 4.78 12.24 -8.03
C ASN A 237 4.55 13.72 -8.36
N LEU A 238 5.47 14.60 -7.95
CA LEU A 238 5.41 16.02 -8.28
C LEU A 238 5.96 16.27 -9.69
N PHE A 239 5.34 17.20 -10.43
CA PHE A 239 5.64 17.43 -11.84
C PHE A 239 7.05 17.96 -12.11
N ASP A 240 7.72 18.49 -11.11
CA ASP A 240 9.13 18.92 -11.18
C ASP A 240 10.13 17.75 -11.00
N GLY A 241 9.63 16.52 -10.81
CA GLY A 241 10.41 15.32 -10.55
C GLY A 241 10.63 15.03 -9.07
N SER A 242 10.17 15.90 -8.16
CA SER A 242 10.22 15.65 -6.72
C SER A 242 9.22 14.56 -6.30
N ALA A 243 9.47 13.90 -5.18
CA ALA A 243 8.63 12.83 -4.64
C ALA A 243 8.22 13.15 -3.21
N LEU A 244 6.94 13.02 -2.89
CA LEU A 244 6.38 13.32 -1.57
C LEU A 244 5.63 12.09 -1.03
N THR A 245 6.00 11.66 0.16
CA THR A 245 5.22 10.71 0.97
C THR A 245 4.80 11.41 2.25
N ALA A 246 3.55 11.25 2.66
CA ALA A 246 3.07 11.73 3.95
C ALA A 246 2.02 10.76 4.51
N PHE A 247 2.05 10.52 5.81
CA PHE A 247 1.08 9.64 6.45
C PHE A 247 0.78 10.07 7.89
N ARG A 248 -0.33 9.58 8.42
CA ARG A 248 -0.62 9.55 9.84
C ARG A 248 -1.36 8.28 10.24
N LEU A 249 -1.10 7.80 11.45
CA LEU A 249 -1.90 6.77 12.12
C LEU A 249 -2.81 7.47 13.11
N ARG A 250 -4.09 7.09 13.11
CA ARG A 250 -5.15 7.82 13.81
C ARG A 250 -5.80 6.96 14.89
N ASP A 251 -6.09 7.58 16.03
CA ASP A 251 -6.90 6.96 17.09
C ASP A 251 -8.41 7.05 16.78
N LYS A 252 -9.24 6.53 17.68
CA LYS A 252 -10.71 6.57 17.57
C LYS A 252 -11.29 8.00 17.54
N ALA A 253 -10.62 8.96 18.18
CA ALA A 253 -11.03 10.35 18.19
C ALA A 253 -10.55 11.12 16.93
N GLY A 254 -9.74 10.47 16.09
CA GLY A 254 -9.17 11.06 14.87
C GLY A 254 -7.87 11.83 15.10
N ASN A 255 -7.28 11.76 16.31
CA ASN A 255 -5.99 12.37 16.59
C ASN A 255 -4.86 11.52 16.00
N ALA A 256 -3.78 12.17 15.57
CA ALA A 256 -2.59 11.49 15.12
C ALA A 256 -1.86 10.82 16.31
N VAL A 257 -1.85 9.49 16.32
CA VAL A 257 -0.98 8.68 17.19
C VAL A 257 0.47 8.83 16.76
N TRP A 258 0.68 8.86 15.44
CA TRP A 258 1.97 9.07 14.81
C TRP A 258 1.76 9.69 13.43
N ASP A 259 2.74 10.45 12.97
CA ASP A 259 2.78 11.07 11.65
C ASP A 259 4.21 11.03 11.12
N GLY A 260 4.35 11.08 9.81
CA GLY A 260 5.65 11.03 9.16
C GLY A 260 5.55 11.11 7.65
N GLY A 261 6.69 10.92 7.00
CA GLY A 261 6.80 11.01 5.56
C GLY A 261 8.19 11.44 5.11
N SER A 262 8.30 11.79 3.85
CA SER A 262 9.53 12.33 3.28
C SER A 262 9.25 13.18 2.06
N PHE A 263 10.19 14.08 1.77
CA PHE A 263 10.24 14.85 0.54
C PHE A 263 11.61 14.69 -0.09
N ARG A 264 11.64 14.22 -1.34
CA ARG A 264 12.86 14.17 -2.14
C ARG A 264 12.74 15.17 -3.28
N ALA A 265 13.55 16.22 -3.24
CA ALA A 265 13.75 17.12 -4.37
C ALA A 265 15.11 16.85 -4.99
N LYS A 266 15.13 16.56 -6.30
CA LYS A 266 16.33 16.10 -7.01
C LYS A 266 16.91 14.87 -6.29
N ASP A 267 18.11 14.99 -5.73
CA ASP A 267 18.78 13.91 -4.99
C ASP A 267 18.84 14.14 -3.46
N GLN A 268 18.20 15.21 -2.97
CA GLN A 268 18.19 15.52 -1.54
C GLN A 268 16.90 15.01 -0.89
N LEU A 269 17.06 14.02 -0.01
CA LEU A 269 15.98 13.44 0.78
C LEU A 269 15.86 14.15 2.14
N PHE A 270 14.66 14.60 2.46
CA PHE A 270 14.27 15.11 3.77
C PHE A 270 13.23 14.18 4.38
N THR A 271 13.60 13.48 5.46
CA THR A 271 12.67 12.65 6.24
C THR A 271 11.99 13.52 7.29
N PHE A 272 10.67 13.46 7.34
CA PHE A 272 9.88 14.24 8.31
C PHE A 272 9.91 13.58 9.68
N ARG A 273 9.92 14.42 10.72
CA ARG A 273 9.81 14.02 12.13
C ARG A 273 8.35 14.06 12.56
N ARG A 274 8.05 13.34 13.65
CA ARG A 274 6.73 13.40 14.29
C ARG A 274 6.35 14.86 14.62
N GLY A 275 5.11 15.23 14.33
CA GLY A 275 4.54 16.56 14.53
C GLY A 275 4.74 17.52 13.35
N GLU A 276 5.55 17.13 12.37
CA GLU A 276 5.81 17.95 11.19
C GLU A 276 4.74 17.78 10.11
N VAL A 277 3.97 16.69 10.15
CA VAL A 277 2.90 16.40 9.18
C VAL A 277 1.52 16.54 9.82
N VAL A 278 0.65 17.36 9.22
CA VAL A 278 -0.72 17.56 9.70
C VAL A 278 -1.71 17.47 8.56
N PHE A 279 -2.62 16.50 8.65
CA PHE A 279 -3.77 16.34 7.77
C PHE A 279 -4.98 17.07 8.35
N LYS A 280 -5.50 18.06 7.62
CA LYS A 280 -6.71 18.81 7.99
C LYS A 280 -7.82 18.57 6.93
N PRO A 281 -8.92 17.90 7.29
CA PRO A 281 -9.98 17.60 6.32
C PRO A 281 -10.69 18.89 5.90
N GLN A 282 -11.05 18.99 4.62
CA GLN A 282 -11.79 20.12 4.05
C GLN A 282 -13.18 19.71 3.55
N ARG A 283 -13.27 18.59 2.80
CA ARG A 283 -14.52 18.07 2.25
C ARG A 283 -14.64 16.59 2.55
N ILE A 284 -15.82 16.20 3.02
CA ILE A 284 -16.13 14.82 3.40
C ILE A 284 -17.15 14.25 2.41
N TRP A 285 -16.89 13.04 1.95
CA TRP A 285 -17.84 12.21 1.23
C TRP A 285 -18.27 11.05 2.13
N LYS A 286 -19.56 10.74 2.14
CA LYS A 286 -20.11 9.59 2.87
C LYS A 286 -20.45 8.49 1.88
N SER A 287 -19.88 7.30 2.07
CA SER A 287 -20.21 6.14 1.26
C SER A 287 -21.68 5.77 1.47
N PRO A 288 -22.49 5.64 0.39
CA PRO A 288 -23.84 5.15 0.51
C PRO A 288 -23.89 3.65 0.86
N VAL A 289 -22.81 2.91 0.61
CA VAL A 289 -22.75 1.44 0.80
C VAL A 289 -22.27 1.10 2.21
N SER A 290 -21.09 1.59 2.60
CA SER A 290 -20.50 1.25 3.91
C SER A 290 -20.94 2.19 5.04
N GLN A 291 -21.54 3.34 4.70
CA GLN A 291 -21.83 4.45 5.61
C GLN A 291 -20.60 5.13 6.23
N ALA A 292 -19.39 4.73 5.85
CA ALA A 292 -18.15 5.39 6.26
C ALA A 292 -18.06 6.80 5.65
N SER A 293 -17.42 7.70 6.40
CA SER A 293 -17.25 9.11 5.99
C SER A 293 -15.77 9.41 5.77
N TYR A 294 -15.40 9.65 4.52
CA TYR A 294 -14.04 9.87 4.08
C TYR A 294 -13.81 11.33 3.75
N PRO A 295 -12.80 11.99 4.35
CA PRO A 295 -12.28 13.25 3.84
C PRO A 295 -11.61 13.03 2.47
N VAL A 296 -12.30 13.46 1.41
CA VAL A 296 -11.84 13.34 0.02
C VAL A 296 -11.13 14.60 -0.48
N GLU A 297 -11.07 15.63 0.37
CA GLU A 297 -10.24 16.81 0.20
C GLU A 297 -9.55 17.17 1.51
N TRP A 298 -8.26 17.46 1.42
CA TRP A 298 -7.39 17.75 2.55
C TRP A 298 -6.55 19.01 2.30
N VAL A 299 -6.18 19.68 3.38
CA VAL A 299 -4.93 20.44 3.44
C VAL A 299 -3.93 19.61 4.25
N VAL A 300 -2.80 19.28 3.65
CA VAL A 300 -1.71 18.52 4.27
C VAL A 300 -0.51 19.45 4.44
N ARG A 301 -0.22 19.82 5.69
CA ARG A 301 0.98 20.60 6.04
C ARG A 301 2.16 19.65 6.19
N THR A 302 3.28 19.98 5.58
CA THR A 302 4.56 19.27 5.69
C THR A 302 5.71 20.28 5.87
N PRO A 303 6.95 19.85 6.16
CA PRO A 303 8.12 20.71 6.09
C PRO A 303 8.40 21.30 4.71
N ALA A 304 7.95 20.65 3.63
CA ALA A 304 8.21 21.09 2.26
C ALA A 304 7.25 22.21 1.84
N ASP A 305 5.96 22.04 2.10
CA ASP A 305 4.90 23.01 1.80
C ASP A 305 3.57 22.65 2.49
N PHE A 306 2.53 23.45 2.24
CA PHE A 306 1.12 23.12 2.44
C PHE A 306 0.51 22.67 1.11
N TYR A 307 -0.02 21.46 1.10
CA TYR A 307 -0.61 20.88 -0.08
C TYR A 307 -2.13 20.75 0.05
N THR A 308 -2.88 21.25 -0.93
CA THR A 308 -4.28 20.88 -1.08
C THR A 308 -4.34 19.59 -1.89
N VAL A 309 -4.89 18.53 -1.30
CA VAL A 309 -5.01 17.20 -1.93
C VAL A 309 -6.47 16.94 -2.21
N ARG A 310 -6.84 16.70 -3.47
CA ARG A 310 -8.22 16.43 -3.89
C ARG A 310 -8.32 15.09 -4.59
N ALA A 311 -9.24 14.26 -4.14
CA ALA A 311 -9.64 13.07 -4.87
C ALA A 311 -10.18 13.45 -6.26
N VAL A 312 -9.80 12.70 -7.30
CA VAL A 312 -10.35 12.92 -8.65
C VAL A 312 -11.82 12.50 -8.75
N LEU A 313 -12.22 11.54 -7.92
CA LEU A 313 -13.60 11.10 -7.72
C LEU A 313 -13.83 10.87 -6.22
N ASP A 314 -15.05 11.15 -5.77
CA ASP A 314 -15.45 10.93 -4.38
C ASP A 314 -15.50 9.44 -4.03
N ASN A 315 -16.15 8.64 -4.87
CA ASN A 315 -16.30 7.21 -4.66
C ASN A 315 -15.12 6.44 -5.25
N GLN A 316 -14.08 6.28 -4.43
CA GLN A 316 -12.95 5.38 -4.66
C GLN A 316 -12.83 4.38 -3.49
N GLU A 317 -13.97 4.00 -2.89
CA GLU A 317 -14.04 3.00 -1.83
C GLU A 317 -13.89 1.58 -2.40
N LEU A 318 -12.99 0.81 -1.80
CA LEU A 318 -12.71 -0.58 -2.11
C LEU A 318 -13.10 -1.44 -0.90
N ASP A 319 -14.13 -2.26 -1.06
CA ASP A 319 -14.53 -3.24 -0.05
C ASP A 319 -13.78 -4.56 -0.26
N SER A 320 -12.76 -4.81 0.57
CA SER A 320 -11.94 -6.03 0.55
C SER A 320 -12.18 -6.95 1.75
N ARG A 321 -13.38 -6.90 2.35
CA ARG A 321 -13.74 -7.72 3.52
C ARG A 321 -13.66 -9.23 3.27
N MET A 322 -13.74 -9.67 2.02
CA MET A 322 -13.66 -11.09 1.65
C MET A 322 -12.22 -11.59 1.47
N SER A 323 -11.22 -10.69 1.42
CA SER A 323 -9.80 -11.04 1.41
C SER A 323 -9.08 -10.50 2.65
N THR A 324 -8.71 -9.22 2.68
CA THR A 324 -7.94 -8.60 3.78
C THR A 324 -8.78 -8.27 5.01
N GLY A 325 -10.12 -8.39 4.91
CA GLY A 325 -11.01 -8.19 6.05
C GLY A 325 -11.35 -6.73 6.34
N ALA A 326 -10.98 -5.80 5.46
CA ALA A 326 -11.12 -4.37 5.66
C ALA A 326 -11.81 -3.65 4.48
N ILE A 327 -12.22 -2.40 4.72
CA ILE A 327 -12.68 -1.47 3.68
C ILE A 327 -11.67 -0.34 3.61
N TYR A 328 -11.19 -0.08 2.40
CA TYR A 328 -10.21 0.94 2.08
C TYR A 328 -10.88 2.03 1.26
N TRP A 329 -10.36 3.24 1.31
CA TRP A 329 -10.57 4.21 0.25
C TRP A 329 -9.23 4.39 -0.45
N GLU A 330 -9.20 4.12 -1.74
CA GLU A 330 -7.99 3.88 -2.54
C GLU A 330 -8.07 4.72 -3.82
N GLY A 331 -7.67 5.99 -3.71
CA GLY A 331 -8.05 6.96 -4.73
C GLY A 331 -6.93 7.77 -5.31
N LEU A 332 -6.96 7.87 -6.65
CA LEU A 332 -6.20 8.84 -7.40
C LEU A 332 -6.57 10.25 -6.91
N CYS A 333 -5.55 11.07 -6.70
CA CYS A 333 -5.68 12.45 -6.25
C CYS A 333 -4.75 13.38 -7.02
N GLU A 334 -5.13 14.64 -7.05
CA GLU A 334 -4.33 15.75 -7.55
C GLU A 334 -3.90 16.65 -6.39
N VAL A 335 -2.76 17.31 -6.56
CA VAL A 335 -2.12 18.09 -5.50
C VAL A 335 -1.83 19.50 -5.99
N TRP A 336 -2.22 20.49 -5.20
CA TRP A 336 -1.90 21.90 -5.38
C TRP A 336 -1.00 22.39 -4.25
N ASP A 337 -0.04 23.26 -4.57
CA ASP A 337 0.84 23.91 -3.60
C ASP A 337 0.14 25.06 -2.85
N SER A 338 0.87 25.72 -1.94
CA SER A 338 0.35 26.85 -1.16
C SER A 338 0.02 28.09 -2.01
N ASN A 339 0.51 28.15 -3.25
CA ASN A 339 0.18 29.20 -4.22
C ASN A 339 -0.99 28.79 -5.14
N ASN A 340 -1.68 27.68 -4.83
CA ASN A 340 -2.80 27.14 -5.59
C ASN A 340 -2.42 26.74 -7.03
N LYS A 341 -1.17 26.35 -7.27
CA LYS A 341 -0.70 25.79 -8.54
C LYS A 341 -0.79 24.27 -8.49
N PRO A 342 -1.30 23.59 -9.55
CA PRO A 342 -1.22 22.14 -9.63
C PRO A 342 0.25 21.71 -9.74
N VAL A 343 0.68 20.86 -8.82
CA VAL A 343 2.09 20.46 -8.68
C VAL A 343 2.32 18.95 -8.73
N GLY A 344 1.29 18.12 -8.64
CA GLY A 344 1.49 16.68 -8.74
C GLY A 344 0.22 15.86 -8.75
N ARG A 345 0.42 14.55 -8.94
CA ARG A 345 -0.62 13.51 -8.92
C ARG A 345 -0.10 12.29 -8.20
N GLY A 346 -0.99 11.54 -7.58
CA GLY A 346 -0.63 10.34 -6.84
C GLY A 346 -1.83 9.69 -6.20
N TYR A 347 -1.61 8.94 -5.12
CA TYR A 347 -2.69 8.25 -4.43
C TYR A 347 -2.84 8.73 -3.00
N LEU A 348 -4.08 8.73 -2.55
CA LEU A 348 -4.48 8.84 -1.16
C LEU A 348 -5.12 7.51 -0.77
N GLU A 349 -4.59 6.89 0.28
CA GLU A 349 -5.15 5.70 0.91
C GLU A 349 -5.69 6.07 2.29
N MET A 350 -6.89 5.61 2.62
CA MET A 350 -7.52 5.84 3.92
C MET A 350 -8.14 4.56 4.46
N THR A 351 -7.78 4.21 5.69
CA THR A 351 -8.26 3.00 6.37
C THR A 351 -8.87 3.33 7.73
N GLY A 352 -9.66 2.40 8.28
CA GLY A 352 -10.21 2.56 9.63
C GLY A 352 -11.38 3.54 9.74
N TYR A 353 -12.03 3.91 8.63
CA TYR A 353 -13.19 4.81 8.61
C TYR A 353 -14.53 4.09 8.70
N ALA A 354 -14.65 2.88 8.12
CA ALA A 354 -15.83 2.04 8.26
C ALA A 354 -15.83 1.27 9.59
N ALA A 355 -14.68 0.68 9.93
CA ALA A 355 -14.43 -0.03 11.18
C ALA A 355 -12.92 -0.02 11.46
N PRO A 356 -12.48 -0.14 12.73
CA PRO A 356 -11.06 -0.23 13.05
C PRO A 356 -10.37 -1.36 12.28
N MET A 357 -9.19 -1.08 11.72
CA MET A 357 -8.36 -2.05 11.02
C MET A 357 -8.00 -3.22 11.93
N ARG A 358 -8.10 -4.44 11.39
CA ARG A 358 -7.67 -5.68 12.03
C ARG A 358 -7.01 -6.52 10.94
N LEU A 359 -5.74 -6.86 11.11
CA LEU A 359 -4.96 -7.67 10.16
C LEU A 359 -4.34 -8.87 10.87
#